data_AF-A0A1H1TAG6-F1
#
_entry.id   AF-A0A1H1TAG6-F1
#
_cell.length_a   1.000
_cell.length_b   1.000
_cell.length_c   1.000
_cell.angle_alpha   90.00
_cell.angle_beta   90.00
_cell.angle_gamma   90.00
#
_symmetry.space_group_name_H-M   'P 1'
#
loop_
_entity.id
_entity.type
_entity.pdbx_description
1 polymer ?
#
loop_
_entity_poly.entity_id
_entity_poly.type
_entity_poly.pdbx_seq_one_letter_code
_entity_poly.pdbx_strand_id
1 'polypeptide(L)'
;MGLWSFFSNHDSMIEKAEFESYSGDPLPYLLPDPSIEQSVRPYFMARIVDAQAFVSQYPFLPGQRESWRIRIEDPNAPWNEGKWELTVDEQGKGYLELAGAGAGDILLASIGTWTALLTGYAKAATLTQTRQLRGPEQSALKLAERIAARTPNLMDYF
;
A
#
# COMPACT_ATOMS: atom_id res chain seq x y z
N MET A 1 -2.55 -27.77 -2.21
CA MET A 1 -3.54 -28.77 -2.65
C MET A 1 -4.21 -29.54 -1.50
N GLY A 2 -3.51 -29.93 -0.42
CA GLY A 2 -4.12 -30.73 0.66
C GLY A 2 -5.35 -30.12 1.34
N LEU A 3 -5.37 -28.79 1.55
CA LEU A 3 -6.49 -28.12 2.22
C LEU A 3 -7.80 -28.17 1.40
N TRP A 4 -7.74 -27.89 0.09
CA TRP A 4 -8.91 -27.93 -0.79
C TRP A 4 -9.41 -29.36 -1.01
N SER A 5 -8.51 -30.33 -1.12
CA SER A 5 -8.89 -31.75 -1.16
C SER A 5 -9.59 -32.20 0.12
N PHE A 6 -9.17 -31.69 1.29
CA PHE A 6 -9.85 -31.95 2.55
C PHE A 6 -11.30 -31.44 2.55
N PHE A 7 -11.54 -30.19 2.10
CA PHE A 7 -12.89 -29.66 1.98
C PHE A 7 -13.74 -30.44 0.97
N SER A 8 -13.15 -30.81 -0.18
CA SER A 8 -13.85 -31.60 -1.20
C SER A 8 -14.32 -32.97 -0.71
N ASN A 9 -13.61 -33.58 0.25
CA ASN A 9 -14.01 -34.88 0.81
C ASN A 9 -15.23 -34.80 1.75
N HIS A 10 -15.76 -33.60 2.00
CA HIS A 10 -16.98 -33.39 2.80
C HIS A 10 -18.20 -33.09 1.92
N ASP A 11 -18.10 -33.25 0.60
CA ASP A 11 -19.16 -32.99 -0.38
C ASP A 11 -20.50 -33.69 -0.06
N SER A 12 -20.44 -34.89 0.51
CA SER A 12 -21.62 -35.66 0.94
C SER A 12 -22.26 -35.16 2.25
N MET A 13 -21.63 -34.22 2.97
CA MET A 13 -22.04 -33.76 4.29
C MET A 13 -22.44 -32.28 4.34
N ILE A 14 -22.05 -31.46 3.36
CA ILE A 14 -22.32 -30.01 3.34
C ILE A 14 -22.92 -29.57 2.01
N GLU A 15 -23.90 -28.68 2.06
CA GLU A 15 -24.52 -28.09 0.87
C GLU A 15 -23.76 -26.84 0.38
N LYS A 16 -23.13 -26.09 1.29
CA LYS A 16 -22.42 -24.84 1.00
C LYS A 16 -21.22 -24.67 1.94
N ALA A 17 -20.12 -24.15 1.40
CA ALA A 17 -18.98 -23.67 2.17
C ALA A 17 -18.79 -22.18 1.92
N GLU A 18 -18.61 -21.40 2.99
CA GLU A 18 -18.35 -19.96 2.94
C GLU A 18 -16.97 -19.68 3.54
N PHE A 19 -16.19 -18.86 2.84
CA PHE A 19 -14.83 -18.52 3.25
C PHE A 19 -14.63 -17.01 3.17
N GLU A 20 -14.02 -16.45 4.20
CA GLU A 20 -13.52 -15.08 4.17
C GLU A 20 -12.03 -15.12 3.80
N SER A 21 -11.66 -14.29 2.83
CA SER A 21 -10.28 -14.19 2.38
C SER A 21 -9.96 -12.76 1.97
N TYR A 22 -8.73 -12.53 1.55
CA TYR A 22 -8.22 -11.20 1.24
C TYR A 22 -8.60 -10.80 -0.19
N SER A 23 -8.62 -9.49 -0.43
CA SER A 23 -8.83 -8.97 -1.77
C SER A 23 -7.67 -9.38 -2.69
N GLY A 24 -7.97 -10.28 -3.64
CA GLY A 24 -6.96 -10.85 -4.55
C GLY A 24 -6.52 -12.26 -4.21
N ASP A 25 -7.27 -13.00 -3.39
CA ASP A 25 -7.14 -14.45 -3.29
C ASP A 25 -7.19 -15.10 -4.70
N PRO A 26 -6.20 -15.91 -5.10
CA PRO A 26 -6.22 -16.58 -6.40
C PRO A 26 -7.23 -17.73 -6.47
N LEU A 27 -7.86 -18.13 -5.36
CA LEU A 27 -8.78 -19.27 -5.30
C LEU A 27 -9.84 -19.27 -6.40
N PRO A 28 -10.59 -18.18 -6.67
CA PRO A 28 -11.60 -18.20 -7.72
C PRO A 28 -11.04 -18.55 -9.10
N TYR A 29 -9.77 -18.20 -9.36
CA TYR A 29 -9.07 -18.55 -10.60
C TYR A 29 -8.57 -20.00 -10.61
N LEU A 30 -8.23 -20.55 -9.44
CA LEU A 30 -7.70 -21.91 -9.30
C LEU A 30 -8.77 -23.00 -9.29
N LEU A 31 -10.04 -22.63 -9.07
CA LEU A 31 -11.16 -23.57 -9.06
C LEU A 31 -11.41 -24.13 -10.46
N PRO A 32 -11.66 -25.45 -10.60
CA PRO A 32 -12.07 -26.05 -11.88
C PRO A 32 -13.37 -25.44 -12.43
N ASP A 33 -14.29 -25.07 -11.53
CA ASP A 33 -15.48 -24.28 -11.84
C ASP A 33 -15.41 -22.95 -11.04
N PRO A 34 -15.15 -21.81 -11.69
CA PRO A 34 -15.02 -20.51 -11.03
C PRO A 34 -16.36 -19.82 -10.76
N SER A 35 -17.49 -20.50 -11.02
CA SER A 35 -18.85 -19.94 -10.90
C SER A 35 -19.30 -19.87 -9.43
N ILE A 36 -18.62 -19.03 -8.64
CA ILE A 36 -18.88 -18.81 -7.21
C ILE A 36 -19.32 -17.37 -6.94
N GLU A 37 -20.17 -17.19 -5.92
CA GLU A 37 -20.53 -15.87 -5.43
C GLU A 37 -19.34 -15.24 -4.67
N GLN A 38 -19.04 -13.97 -4.98
CA GLN A 38 -17.96 -13.22 -4.34
C GLN A 38 -18.48 -11.84 -3.94
N SER A 39 -18.21 -11.45 -2.68
CA SER A 39 -18.47 -10.09 -2.20
C SER A 39 -17.18 -9.48 -1.67
N VAL A 40 -16.91 -8.23 -2.07
CA VAL A 40 -15.78 -7.45 -1.59
C VAL A 40 -16.32 -6.35 -0.69
N ARG A 41 -15.84 -6.30 0.55
CA ARG A 41 -16.23 -5.29 1.54
C ARG A 41 -15.00 -4.61 2.13
N PRO A 42 -15.02 -3.28 2.34
CA PRO A 42 -13.99 -2.60 3.11
C PRO A 42 -13.94 -3.19 4.53
N TYR A 43 -12.73 -3.50 5.02
CA TYR A 43 -12.56 -4.14 6.33
C TYR A 43 -11.87 -3.21 7.33
N PHE A 44 -10.57 -2.97 7.19
CA PHE A 44 -9.82 -2.06 8.06
C PHE A 44 -9.39 -0.78 7.36
N MET A 45 -9.23 0.28 8.16
CA MET A 45 -8.51 1.49 7.79
C MET A 45 -7.13 1.48 8.44
N ALA A 46 -6.13 1.98 7.71
CA ALA A 46 -4.79 2.18 8.23
C ALA A 46 -4.40 3.66 8.15
N ARG A 47 -3.52 4.09 9.04
CA ARG A 47 -2.96 5.44 9.05
C ARG A 47 -1.53 5.42 9.56
N ILE A 48 -0.62 6.06 8.83
CA ILE A 48 0.71 6.38 9.33
C ILE A 48 0.58 7.43 10.45
N VAL A 49 1.05 7.08 11.66
CA VAL A 49 1.00 7.96 12.83
C VAL A 49 2.19 8.91 12.87
N ASP A 50 3.40 8.38 12.67
CA ASP A 50 4.65 9.12 12.59
C ASP A 50 5.33 8.78 11.26
N ALA A 51 5.35 9.74 10.34
CA ALA A 51 5.89 9.56 9.00
C ALA A 51 7.40 9.31 9.00
N GLN A 52 8.14 9.97 9.88
CA GLN A 52 9.60 9.84 9.95
C GLN A 52 10.00 8.48 10.52
N ALA A 53 9.37 8.09 11.63
CA ALA A 53 9.60 6.77 12.23
C ALA A 53 9.16 5.64 11.29
N PHE A 54 8.04 5.80 10.58
CA PHE A 54 7.56 4.85 9.60
C PHE A 54 8.58 4.67 8.47
N VAL A 55 9.02 5.76 7.81
CA VAL A 55 9.97 5.71 6.70
C VAL A 55 11.30 5.06 7.11
N SER A 56 11.79 5.32 8.32
CA SER A 56 13.05 4.75 8.82
C SER A 56 13.03 3.22 8.97
N GLN A 57 11.84 2.65 9.16
CA GLN A 57 11.61 1.21 9.33
C GLN A 57 11.00 0.57 8.08
N TYR A 58 10.58 1.38 7.10
CA TYR A 58 9.89 0.90 5.94
C TYR A 58 10.85 0.17 4.99
N PRO A 59 10.56 -1.08 4.59
CA PRO A 59 11.45 -1.86 3.73
C PRO A 59 11.22 -1.48 2.26
N PHE A 60 11.82 -0.38 1.81
CA PHE A 60 11.85 -0.07 0.38
C PHE A 60 12.68 -1.11 -0.39
N LEU A 61 12.43 -1.24 -1.68
CA LEU A 61 13.24 -2.08 -2.55
C LEU A 61 14.64 -1.46 -2.73
N PRO A 62 15.72 -2.27 -2.70
CA PRO A 62 17.07 -1.82 -2.97
C PRO A 62 17.20 -1.32 -4.42
N GLY A 63 18.14 -0.41 -4.67
CA GLY A 63 18.26 0.25 -5.98
C GLY A 63 19.34 1.33 -6.01
N GLN A 64 19.27 2.26 -6.96
CA GLN A 64 20.13 3.46 -6.91
C GLN A 64 19.68 4.38 -5.78
N ARG A 65 20.59 5.10 -5.11
CA ARG A 65 20.17 6.14 -4.15
C ARG A 65 19.34 7.22 -4.87
N GLU A 66 18.14 7.48 -4.37
CA GLU A 66 17.19 8.45 -4.94
C GLU A 66 16.51 9.25 -3.83
N SER A 67 16.12 10.49 -4.17
CA SER A 67 15.46 11.41 -3.25
C SER A 67 14.24 12.06 -3.90
N TRP A 68 13.17 12.24 -3.12
CA TRP A 68 11.93 12.90 -3.51
C TRP A 68 11.61 14.00 -2.52
N ARG A 69 11.18 15.16 -3.04
CA ARG A 69 10.54 16.16 -2.19
C ARG A 69 9.05 15.85 -2.11
N ILE A 70 8.56 15.71 -0.89
CA ILE A 70 7.16 15.40 -0.62
C ILE A 70 6.54 16.45 0.30
N ARG A 71 5.24 16.70 0.15
CA ARG A 71 4.41 17.46 1.08
C ARG A 71 3.37 16.52 1.67
N ILE A 72 3.35 16.44 2.99
CA ILE A 72 2.35 15.69 3.75
C ILE A 72 1.35 16.67 4.34
N GLU A 73 0.09 16.60 3.92
CA GLU A 73 -1.04 17.30 4.55
C GLU A 73 -1.63 16.40 5.65
N ASP A 74 -1.50 16.82 6.90
CA ASP A 74 -1.96 16.11 8.09
C ASP A 74 -2.48 17.08 9.18
N PRO A 75 -3.75 17.52 9.09
CA PRO A 75 -4.32 18.48 10.04
C PRO A 75 -4.46 17.93 11.47
N ASN A 76 -4.40 16.61 11.65
CA ASN A 76 -4.60 15.98 12.96
C ASN A 76 -3.28 15.66 13.69
N ALA A 77 -2.16 15.62 12.97
CA ALA A 77 -0.85 15.32 13.51
C ALA A 77 0.19 16.31 12.94
N PRO A 78 0.36 17.48 13.60
CA PRO A 78 1.25 18.54 13.13
C PRO A 78 2.71 18.15 12.94
N TRP A 79 3.16 17.06 13.59
CA TRP A 79 4.51 16.53 13.42
C TRP A 79 4.74 15.84 12.06
N ASN A 80 3.68 15.42 11.38
CA ASN A 80 3.76 14.92 10.00
C ASN A 80 3.60 16.06 8.98
N GLU A 81 2.85 17.10 9.34
CA GLU A 81 2.52 18.24 8.49
C GLU A 81 3.80 18.97 8.06
N GLY A 82 4.12 18.92 6.78
CA GLY A 82 5.25 19.68 6.27
C GLY A 82 5.74 19.25 4.90
N LYS A 83 6.85 19.88 4.50
CA LYS A 83 7.65 19.49 3.35
C LYS A 83 8.83 18.66 3.84
N TRP A 84 9.05 17.54 3.18
CA TRP A 84 10.05 16.55 3.56
C TRP A 84 10.89 16.15 2.35
N GLU A 85 12.13 15.79 2.60
CA GLU A 85 12.99 15.08 1.66
C GLU A 85 13.00 13.61 2.07
N LEU A 86 12.35 12.78 1.25
CA LEU A 86 12.39 11.32 1.35
C LEU A 86 13.58 10.83 0.54
N THR A 87 14.54 10.18 1.19
CA THR A 87 15.67 9.54 0.53
C THR A 87 15.61 8.04 0.77
N VAL A 88 15.80 7.26 -0.28
CA VAL A 88 15.98 5.80 -0.18
C VAL A 88 17.39 5.46 -0.64
N ASP A 89 18.16 4.82 0.24
CA ASP A 89 19.52 4.39 -0.09
C ASP A 89 19.55 3.11 -0.94
N GLU A 90 20.76 2.64 -1.22
CA GLU A 90 20.99 1.52 -2.12
C GLU A 90 20.50 0.20 -1.53
N GLN A 91 20.47 0.12 -0.20
CA GLN A 91 20.03 -1.03 0.57
C GLN A 91 18.51 -1.01 0.82
N GLY A 92 17.80 0.02 0.35
CA GLY A 92 16.35 0.16 0.54
C GLY A 92 15.96 0.79 1.88
N LYS A 93 16.91 1.41 2.60
CA LYS A 93 16.60 2.10 3.84
C LYS A 93 16.15 3.53 3.56
N GLY A 94 15.02 3.89 4.15
CA GLY A 94 14.39 5.20 4.02
C GLY A 94 14.88 6.20 5.06
N TYR A 95 14.97 7.46 4.66
CA TYR A 95 15.23 8.61 5.52
C TYR A 95 14.22 9.71 5.17
N LEU A 96 13.58 10.29 6.17
CA LEU A 96 12.65 11.40 5.99
C LEU A 96 13.14 12.60 6.81
N GLU A 97 13.59 13.63 6.13
CA GLU A 97 14.17 14.82 6.75
C GLU A 97 13.38 16.07 6.34
N LEU A 98 13.39 17.12 7.17
CA LEU A 98 12.71 18.35 6.82
C LEU A 98 13.34 18.96 5.56
N ALA A 99 12.51 19.24 4.55
CA ALA A 99 13.01 19.80 3.31
C ALA A 99 13.52 21.23 3.54
N GLY A 100 14.76 21.49 3.11
CA GLY A 100 15.32 22.84 3.07
C GLY A 100 14.60 23.76 2.08
N ALA A 101 14.93 25.05 2.11
CA ALA A 101 14.46 26.00 1.11
C ALA A 101 15.09 25.67 -0.25
N GLY A 102 14.27 25.23 -1.21
CA GLY A 102 14.76 24.88 -2.55
C GLY A 102 13.67 24.82 -3.61
N ALA A 103 14.05 25.10 -4.85
CA ALA A 103 13.23 24.94 -6.05
C ALA A 103 13.30 23.48 -6.55
N GLY A 104 12.18 22.91 -6.96
CA GLY A 104 12.07 21.52 -7.41
C GLY A 104 10.64 21.01 -7.34
N ASP A 105 10.34 20.02 -8.17
CA ASP A 105 9.03 19.39 -8.19
C ASP A 105 8.71 18.71 -6.86
N ILE A 106 7.47 18.83 -6.40
CA ILE A 106 7.00 18.29 -5.12
C ILE A 106 5.82 17.35 -5.35
N LEU A 107 5.90 16.16 -4.75
CA LEU A 107 4.75 15.27 -4.63
C LEU A 107 3.94 15.69 -3.40
N LEU A 108 2.66 16.01 -3.58
CA LEU A 108 1.80 16.53 -2.53
C LEU A 108 0.59 15.64 -2.35
N ALA A 109 0.36 15.20 -1.11
CA ALA A 109 -0.81 14.40 -0.78
C ALA A 109 -1.14 14.46 0.72
N SER A 110 -2.35 14.02 1.07
CA SER A 110 -2.74 13.80 2.46
C SER A 110 -2.00 12.62 3.09
N ILE A 111 -1.89 12.59 4.42
CA ILE A 111 -1.36 11.41 5.14
C ILE A 111 -2.10 10.11 4.80
N GLY A 112 -3.40 10.19 4.50
CA GLY A 112 -4.21 9.05 4.05
C GLY A 112 -3.75 8.54 2.68
N THR A 113 -3.52 9.44 1.73
CA THR A 113 -2.98 9.10 0.41
C THR A 113 -1.58 8.49 0.52
N TRP A 114 -0.71 9.06 1.35
CA TRP A 114 0.63 8.51 1.62
C TRP A 114 0.56 7.12 2.23
N THR A 115 -0.36 6.92 3.19
CA THR A 115 -0.60 5.60 3.78
C THR A 115 -1.06 4.60 2.72
N ALA A 116 -2.02 4.97 1.88
CA ALA A 116 -2.54 4.09 0.82
C ALA A 116 -1.45 3.71 -0.19
N LEU A 117 -0.57 4.65 -0.57
CA LEU A 117 0.56 4.38 -1.46
C LEU A 117 1.61 3.47 -0.80
N LEU A 118 2.09 3.84 0.39
CA LEU A 118 3.20 3.16 1.07
C LEU A 118 2.79 1.78 1.60
N THR A 119 1.52 1.53 1.88
CA THR A 119 1.04 0.18 2.23
C THR A 119 0.84 -0.72 1.02
N GLY A 120 0.89 -0.17 -0.20
CA GLY A 120 0.59 -0.89 -1.45
C GLY A 120 -0.91 -1.03 -1.73
N TYR A 121 -1.78 -0.45 -0.91
CA TYR A 121 -3.23 -0.49 -1.11
C TYR A 121 -3.69 0.21 -2.41
N ALA A 122 -3.09 1.36 -2.71
CA ALA A 122 -3.39 2.13 -3.92
C ALA A 122 -2.14 2.34 -4.78
N LYS A 123 -2.30 2.18 -6.09
CA LYS A 123 -1.22 2.38 -7.06
C LYS A 123 -0.97 3.87 -7.29
N ALA A 124 0.31 4.26 -7.43
CA ALA A 124 0.68 5.64 -7.74
C ALA A 124 -0.05 6.18 -8.98
N ALA A 125 -0.14 5.40 -10.06
CA ALA A 125 -0.87 5.77 -11.27
C ALA A 125 -2.35 6.13 -11.01
N THR A 126 -3.03 5.37 -10.14
CA THR A 126 -4.41 5.65 -9.78
C THR A 126 -4.52 6.92 -8.93
N LEU A 127 -3.58 7.12 -7.99
CA LEU A 127 -3.56 8.29 -7.12
C LEU A 127 -3.22 9.58 -7.88
N THR A 128 -2.36 9.52 -8.90
CA THR A 128 -2.04 10.65 -9.77
C THR A 128 -3.21 10.96 -10.72
N GLN A 129 -3.78 9.94 -11.37
CA GLN A 129 -4.92 10.09 -12.27
C GLN A 129 -6.13 10.71 -11.57
N THR A 130 -6.39 10.32 -10.32
CA THR A 130 -7.47 10.87 -9.49
C THR A 130 -7.10 12.16 -8.76
N ARG A 131 -5.89 12.71 -9.00
CA ARG A 131 -5.35 13.93 -8.38
C ARG A 131 -5.25 13.90 -6.84
N GLN A 132 -5.27 12.72 -6.24
CA GLN A 132 -5.03 12.54 -4.80
C GLN A 132 -3.55 12.67 -4.46
N LEU A 133 -2.67 12.24 -5.37
CA LEU A 133 -1.23 12.48 -5.34
C LEU A 133 -0.91 13.50 -6.44
N ARG A 134 -0.63 14.74 -6.05
CA ARG A 134 -0.36 15.85 -6.94
C ARG A 134 1.15 15.99 -7.17
N GLY A 135 1.56 16.41 -8.37
CA GLY A 135 2.97 16.55 -8.75
C GLY A 135 3.29 15.82 -10.06
N PRO A 136 4.56 15.74 -10.49
CA PRO A 136 4.91 15.05 -11.72
C PRO A 136 4.66 13.55 -11.61
N GLU A 137 3.88 13.01 -12.54
CA GLU A 137 3.52 11.59 -12.57
C GLU A 137 4.75 10.68 -12.61
N GLN A 138 5.77 11.04 -13.39
CA GLN A 138 7.01 10.28 -13.48
C GLN A 138 7.74 10.18 -12.13
N SER A 139 7.67 11.23 -11.30
CA SER A 139 8.26 11.20 -9.95
C SER A 139 7.50 10.25 -9.02
N ALA A 140 6.17 10.25 -9.10
CA ALA A 140 5.32 9.35 -8.34
C ALA A 140 5.51 7.87 -8.74
N LEU A 141 5.65 7.61 -10.04
CA LEU A 141 5.91 6.25 -10.56
C LEU A 141 7.29 5.74 -10.13
N LYS A 142 8.34 6.57 -10.20
CA LYS A 142 9.67 6.20 -9.68
C LYS A 142 9.66 5.89 -8.19
N LEU A 143 8.93 6.67 -7.39
CA LEU A 143 8.77 6.35 -5.96
C LEU A 143 8.06 5.00 -5.79
N ALA A 144 7.03 4.72 -6.59
CA ALA A 144 6.30 3.46 -6.54
C ALA A 144 7.16 2.24 -6.92
N GLU A 145 8.17 2.41 -7.79
CA GLU A 145 9.13 1.35 -8.12
C GLU A 145 9.99 0.93 -6.91
N ARG A 146 10.10 1.80 -5.88
CA ARG A 146 10.77 1.47 -4.62
C ARG A 146 9.85 0.84 -3.57
N ILE A 147 8.56 0.73 -3.86
CA ILE A 147 7.56 0.14 -2.96
C ILE A 147 7.31 -1.30 -3.40
N ALA A 148 7.46 -2.26 -2.49
CA ALA A 148 7.18 -3.66 -2.80
C ALA A 148 5.71 -3.84 -3.22
N ALA A 149 5.48 -4.53 -4.35
CA ALA A 149 4.14 -4.84 -4.83
C ALA A 149 3.50 -5.91 -3.91
N ARG A 150 2.72 -5.45 -2.93
CA ARG A 150 1.99 -6.29 -1.98
C ARG A 150 0.59 -5.72 -1.73
N THR A 151 -0.39 -6.60 -1.67
CA THR A 151 -1.72 -6.23 -1.18
C THR A 151 -1.71 -6.37 0.35
N PRO A 152 -1.98 -5.31 1.12
CA PRO A 152 -2.10 -5.44 2.56
C PRO A 152 -3.25 -6.38 2.92
N ASN A 153 -3.01 -7.28 3.85
CA ASN A 153 -3.96 -8.28 4.30
C ASN A 153 -3.96 -8.35 5.83
N LEU A 154 -5.14 -8.28 6.44
CA LEU A 154 -5.36 -8.45 7.87
C LEU A 154 -6.59 -9.33 8.06
N MET A 155 -6.39 -10.51 8.66
CA MET A 155 -7.44 -11.50 8.94
C MET A 155 -7.91 -11.48 10.40
N ASP A 156 -7.27 -10.67 11.23
CA ASP A 156 -7.60 -10.53 12.66
C ASP A 156 -8.65 -9.43 12.87
N TYR A 157 -9.39 -9.52 13.99
CA TYR A 157 -10.37 -8.54 14.42
C TYR A 157 -10.10 -8.09 15.87
N PHE A 158 -10.35 -6.80 16.16
CA PHE A 158 -10.20 -6.20 17.49
C PHE A 158 -11.13 -4.99 17.68
#